data_AF-A0AAP6JHP3-F1
#
_entry.id   AF-A0AAP6JHP3-F1
#
_cell.length_a   1.000
_cell.length_b   1.000
_cell.length_c   1.000
_cell.angle_alpha   90.00
_cell.angle_beta   90.00
_cell.angle_gamma   90.00
#
_symmetry.space_group_name_H-M   'P 1'
#
loop_
_entity.id
_entity.type
_entity.pdbx_description
1 polymer ?
#
loop_
_entity_poly.entity_id
_entity_poly.type
_entity_poly.pdbx_seq_one_letter_code
_entity_poly.pdbx_strand_id
1 'polypeptide(L)' 'MLDDAELEALKTRIEELSLEHRDLDDAIQALQESPAVDHLRLRRLKKRKLQLKDSIARLRSQMIPDLDA' A
#
# COMPACT_ATOMS: atom_id res chain seq x y z
N MET A 1 9.24 18.16 -16.41
CA MET A 1 9.01 16.73 -16.70
C MET A 1 9.77 15.96 -15.66
N LEU A 2 9.17 14.93 -15.05
CA LEU A 2 9.96 13.90 -14.37
C LEU A 2 10.89 13.30 -15.43
N ASP A 3 12.17 13.14 -15.10
CA ASP A 3 13.06 12.41 -15.99
C ASP A 3 12.76 10.90 -15.95
N ASP A 4 13.31 10.15 -16.91
CA ASP A 4 13.06 8.71 -17.02
C ASP A 4 13.54 7.96 -15.76
N ALA A 5 14.59 8.45 -15.08
CA ALA A 5 15.12 7.83 -13.88
C ALA A 5 14.19 8.03 -12.67
N GLU A 6 13.62 9.22 -12.51
CA GLU A 6 12.62 9.54 -11.49
C GLU A 6 11.35 8.71 -11.68
N LEU A 7 10.92 8.52 -12.94
CA LEU A 7 9.76 7.68 -13.25
C LEU A 7 9.98 6.21 -12.87
N GLU A 8 11.15 5.64 -13.20
CA GLU A 8 11.50 4.27 -12.83
C GLU A 8 11.67 4.08 -11.32
N ALA A 9 12.24 5.07 -10.62
CA ALA A 9 12.32 5.06 -9.16
C ALA A 9 10.91 5.05 -8.53
N LEU A 10 9.98 5.83 -9.08
CA LEU A 10 8.61 5.91 -8.61
C LEU A 10 7.83 4.61 -8.86
N LYS A 11 8.02 3.97 -10.02
CA LYS A 11 7.47 2.63 -10.33
C LYS A 11 7.99 1.59 -9.36
N THR A 12 9.30 1.51 -9.16
CA THR A 12 9.94 0.58 -8.22
C THR A 12 9.35 0.76 -6.82
N ARG A 13 9.20 2.01 -6.38
CA ARG A 13 8.62 2.30 -5.07
C ARG A 13 7.15 1.86 -4.96
N ILE A 14 6.36 2.05 -6.01
CA ILE A 14 4.97 1.58 -6.06
C ILE A 14 4.91 0.06 -5.99
N GLU A 15 5.80 -0.65 -6.66
CA GLU A 15 5.88 -2.11 -6.64
C GLU A 15 6.21 -2.63 -5.23
N GLU A 16 7.23 -2.06 -4.58
CA GLU A 16 7.59 -2.38 -3.19
C GLU A 16 6.40 -2.21 -2.23
N LEU A 17 5.72 -1.06 -2.30
CA LEU A 17 4.56 -0.78 -1.46
C LEU A 17 3.38 -1.69 -1.77
N SER A 18 3.22 -2.07 -3.05
CA SER A 18 2.16 -2.99 -3.48
C SER A 18 2.40 -4.41 -2.97
N LEU A 19 3.67 -4.84 -2.91
CA LEU A 19 4.06 -6.11 -2.30
C LEU A 19 3.79 -6.09 -0.80
N GLU A 20 4.26 -5.06 -0.08
CA GLU A 20 4.00 -4.94 1.37
C GLU A 20 2.49 -4.89 1.68
N HIS A 21 1.71 -4.21 0.84
CA HIS A 21 0.26 -4.15 0.97
C HIS A 21 -0.40 -5.53 0.80
N ARG A 22 0.12 -6.38 -0.11
CA ARG A 22 -0.37 -7.75 -0.31
C ARG A 22 -0.01 -8.63 0.89
N ASP A 23 1.23 -8.54 1.39
CA ASP A 23 1.68 -9.30 2.57
C ASP A 23 0.84 -8.96 3.81
N LEU A 24 0.47 -7.68 3.97
CA LEU A 24 -0.44 -7.27 5.04
C LEU A 24 -1.85 -7.84 4.87
N ASP A 25 -2.31 -8.03 3.64
CA ASP A 25 -3.63 -8.62 3.38
C ASP A 25 -3.64 -10.10 3.79
N ASP A 26 -2.62 -10.85 3.37
CA ASP A 26 -2.46 -12.25 3.73
C ASP A 26 -2.35 -12.42 5.26
N ALA A 27 -1.59 -11.55 5.92
CA ALA A 27 -1.47 -11.53 7.37
C ALA A 27 -2.80 -11.18 8.08
N ILE A 28 -3.61 -10.29 7.50
CA ILE A 28 -4.94 -9.96 8.01
C ILE A 28 -5.86 -11.17 7.87
N GLN A 29 -5.88 -11.82 6.71
CA GLN A 29 -6.70 -12.99 6.45
C GLN A 29 -6.37 -14.13 7.43
N ALA A 30 -5.08 -14.47 7.56
CA ALA A 30 -4.63 -15.50 8.49
C ALA A 30 -5.00 -15.19 9.94
N LEU A 31 -4.94 -13.91 10.35
CA LEU A 31 -5.34 -13.50 11.70
C LEU A 31 -6.86 -13.58 11.92
N GLN A 32 -7.67 -13.35 10.88
CA GLN A 32 -9.13 -13.44 10.94
C GLN A 32 -9.63 -14.89 11.00
N GLU A 33 -8.90 -15.83 10.42
CA GLU A 33 -9.20 -17.27 10.46
C GLU A 33 -8.83 -17.90 11.82
N SER A 34 -8.04 -17.21 12.65
CA SER A 34 -7.68 -17.67 13.98
C SER A 34 -8.88 -17.61 14.96
N PRO A 35 -9.17 -18.68 15.72
CA PRO A 35 -10.26 -18.69 16.70
C PRO A 35 -10.06 -17.72 17.88
N ALA A 36 -8.85 -17.21 18.09
CA ALA A 36 -8.53 -16.18 19.07
C ALA A 36 -8.04 -14.90 18.37
N VAL A 37 -8.92 -14.26 17.61
CA VAL A 37 -8.60 -13.02 16.88
C VAL A 37 -8.17 -11.92 17.86
N ASP A 38 -6.93 -11.44 17.73
CA ASP A 38 -6.50 -10.21 18.38
C ASP A 38 -7.03 -9.00 17.59
N HIS A 39 -8.16 -8.46 18.04
CA HIS A 39 -8.81 -7.31 17.41
C HIS A 39 -7.94 -6.04 17.40
N LEU A 40 -7.06 -5.85 18.39
CA LEU A 40 -6.16 -4.69 18.43
C LEU A 40 -5.09 -4.82 17.34
N ARG A 41 -4.49 -6.01 17.22
CA ARG A 41 -3.53 -6.33 16.15
C ARG A 41 -4.19 -6.22 14.79
N LEU A 42 -5.39 -6.76 14.61
CA LEU A 42 -6.15 -6.66 13.36
C LEU A 42 -6.42 -5.19 12.97
N ARG A 43 -6.82 -4.35 13.93
CA ARG A 43 -7.03 -2.90 13.69
C ARG A 43 -5.74 -2.20 13.28
N ARG A 44 -4.61 -2.53 13.90
CA ARG A 44 -3.29 -1.96 13.54
C ARG A 44 -2.86 -2.37 12.13
N LEU A 45 -3.03 -3.63 11.76
CA LEU A 45 -2.70 -4.13 10.41
C LEU A 45 -3.58 -3.46 9.35
N LYS A 46 -4.90 -3.38 9.57
CA LYS A 46 -5.82 -2.69 8.67
C LYS A 46 -5.47 -1.21 8.49
N LYS A 47 -5.09 -0.52 9.57
CA LYS A 47 -4.63 0.87 9.50
C LYS A 47 -3.37 1.00 8.65
N ARG A 48 -2.38 0.12 8.82
CA ARG A 48 -1.15 0.13 8.01
C ARG A 48 -1.45 -0.16 6.54
N LYS A 49 -2.31 -1.14 6.25
CA LYS A 49 -2.77 -1.45 4.88
C LYS A 49 -3.39 -0.23 4.21
N LEU A 50 -4.25 0.51 4.92
CA LEU A 50 -4.84 1.76 4.41
C LEU A 50 -3.77 2.82 4.11
N GLN A 51 -2.79 3.02 5.00
CA GLN A 51 -1.70 3.97 4.78
C GLN A 51 -0.85 3.63 3.55
N LEU A 52 -0.58 2.35 3.30
CA LEU A 52 0.13 1.91 2.09
C LEU A 52 -0.71 2.19 0.83
N LYS A 53 -2.01 1.89 0.86
CA LYS A 53 -2.93 2.20 -0.25
C LYS A 53 -2.92 3.69 -0.58
N ASP A 54 -3.02 4.55 0.43
CA ASP A 54 -3.00 6.01 0.26
C ASP A 54 -1.66 6.50 -0.28
N SER A 55 -0.55 5.90 0.17
CA SER A 55 0.80 6.22 -0.31
C SER A 55 0.96 5.83 -1.78
N ILE A 56 0.52 4.63 -2.17
CA ILE A 56 0.52 4.17 -3.55
C ILE A 56 -0.30 5.11 -4.44
N ALA A 57 -1.50 5.52 -3.98
CA ALA A 57 -2.33 6.46 -4.72
C ALA A 57 -1.60 7.79 -4.96
N ARG A 58 -1.00 8.37 -3.91
CA ARG A 58 -0.22 9.62 -4.03
C ARG A 58 0.98 9.50 -4.97
N LEU A 59 1.66 8.36 -4.99
CA LEU A 59 2.79 8.13 -5.91
C LEU A 59 2.29 7.97 -7.35
N ARG A 60 1.16 7.30 -7.56
CA ARG A 60 0.52 7.20 -8.88
C ARG A 60 0.05 8.56 -9.41
N SER A 61 -0.53 9.40 -8.56
CA SER A 61 -0.92 10.77 -8.92
C SER A 61 0.29 11.66 -9.23
N GLN A 62 1.49 11.35 -8.73
CA GLN A 62 2.72 12.04 -9.14
C GLN A 62 3.19 11.60 -10.55
N MET A 63 2.87 10.38 -10.98
CA MET A 63 3.18 9.88 -12.33
C MET A 63 2.20 10.40 -13.39
N ILE A 64 0.94 10.63 -13.02
CA ILE A 64 -0.12 11.11 -13.91
C ILE A 64 -0.45 12.54 -13.50
N PRO A 65 0.03 13.57 -14.23
CA PRO A 65 -0.03 14.96 -13.74
C PRO A 65 -1.43 15.56 -13.57
N ASP A 66 -2.52 14.83 -13.85
CA ASP A 66 -3.88 15.34 -13.71
C ASP A 66 -4.86 14.17 -13.70
N LEU A 67 -5.43 13.81 -12.54
CA LEU A 67 -6.65 12.97 -12.48
C LEU A 67 -7.37 13.00 -11.12
N ASP A 68 -7.25 14.09 -10.34
CA ASP A 68 -8.13 14.33 -9.17
C ASP A 68 -8.44 15.85 -9.08
N ALA A 69 -9.46 16.29 -9.85
CA ALA A 69 -10.19 17.56 -9.70
C ALA A 69 -11.68 17.26 -9.49
#